data_AF-A0A9D8MTX8-F1
#
_entry.id   AF-A0A9D8MTX8-F1
#
_cell.length_a   1.000
_cell.length_b   1.000
_cell.length_c   1.000
_cell.angle_alpha   90.00
_cell.angle_beta   90.00
_cell.angle_gamma   90.00
#
_symmetry.space_group_name_H-M   'P 1'
#
loop_
_entity.id
_entity.type
_entity.pdbx_description
1 polymer ?
#
loop_
_entity_poly.entity_id
_entity_poly.type
_entity_poly.pdbx_seq_one_letter_code
_entity_poly.pdbx_strand_id
1 'polypeptide(L)'
;MNTSGEDIVAKAQSVLDTYVPDCLFESDNDFEIPSLRIDMQPRFCDLPFICFGEQKRTFNMQGNGTLHFYADDYRFTAVYEHPERILKHNPRNIVEPNFSLFGDMPIAFGMQAIYKKRWISRMMQERGLPVFVDLNVNSKFYKLNMLGVPRGYHAFCTRGYSDRIAYLQFE
;
A
#
# COMPACT_ATOMS: atom_id res chain seq x y z
N MET A 1 -21.06 37.03 -4.94
CA MET A 1 -19.74 36.45 -5.27
C MET A 1 -19.05 36.16 -3.95
N ASN A 2 -19.18 34.94 -3.43
CA ASN A 2 -18.67 34.55 -2.10
C ASN A 2 -17.70 33.35 -2.22
N THR A 3 -16.90 33.35 -3.29
CA THR A 3 -16.03 32.23 -3.74
C THR A 3 -14.56 32.48 -3.40
N SER A 4 -14.24 32.80 -2.13
CA SER A 4 -12.84 33.09 -1.76
C SER A 4 -12.39 32.56 -0.41
N GLY A 5 -13.27 32.47 0.61
CA GLY A 5 -12.88 31.95 1.92
C GLY A 5 -12.92 30.42 2.02
N GLU A 6 -14.05 29.82 1.63
CA GLU A 6 -14.27 28.37 1.73
C GLU A 6 -13.33 27.58 0.80
N ASP A 7 -13.08 28.08 -0.40
CA ASP A 7 -12.18 27.46 -1.37
C ASP A 7 -10.71 27.44 -0.89
N ILE A 8 -10.26 28.48 -0.19
CA ILE A 8 -8.89 28.55 0.37
C ILE A 8 -8.74 27.54 1.51
N VAL A 9 -9.74 27.45 2.39
CA VAL A 9 -9.74 26.50 3.52
C VAL A 9 -9.79 25.07 3.00
N ALA A 10 -10.68 24.75 2.05
CA ALA A 10 -10.75 23.43 1.44
C ALA A 10 -9.44 23.03 0.75
N LYS A 11 -8.79 23.98 0.05
CA LYS A 11 -7.51 23.75 -0.60
C LYS A 11 -6.38 23.52 0.42
N ALA A 12 -6.30 24.32 1.48
CA ALA A 12 -5.33 24.15 2.55
C ALA A 12 -5.50 22.79 3.27
N GLN A 13 -6.74 22.39 3.56
CA GLN A 13 -7.05 21.07 4.13
C GLN A 13 -6.59 19.94 3.21
N SER A 14 -6.90 20.02 1.91
CA SER A 14 -6.47 19.02 0.93
C SER A 14 -4.94 18.87 0.83
N VAL A 15 -4.20 19.95 1.05
CA VAL A 15 -2.73 19.94 1.06
C VAL A 15 -2.20 19.27 2.33
N LEU A 16 -2.80 19.54 3.50
CA LEU A 16 -2.44 18.87 4.74
C LEU A 16 -2.76 17.37 4.70
N ASP A 17 -3.91 17.02 4.15
CA ASP A 17 -4.36 15.63 4.02
C ASP A 17 -3.42 14.82 3.13
N THR A 18 -2.80 15.47 2.13
CA THR A 18 -1.90 14.83 1.15
C THR A 18 -0.40 15.04 1.42
N TYR A 19 -0.02 15.84 2.40
CA TYR A 19 1.39 16.00 2.79
C TYR A 19 1.99 14.66 3.22
N VAL A 20 3.19 14.31 2.76
CA VAL A 20 3.90 13.12 3.24
C VAL A 20 5.29 13.54 3.71
N PRO A 21 5.58 13.43 5.03
CA PRO A 21 6.89 13.80 5.56
C PRO A 21 7.91 12.70 5.34
N ASP A 22 9.18 13.10 5.20
CA ASP A 22 10.30 12.18 5.42
C ASP A 22 10.35 11.82 6.90
N CYS A 23 10.16 10.54 7.21
CA CYS A 23 10.14 10.06 8.59
C CYS A 23 10.57 8.59 8.69
N LEU A 24 11.15 8.27 9.85
CA LEU A 24 11.42 6.91 10.28
C LEU A 24 10.23 6.44 11.11
N PHE A 25 9.62 5.32 10.72
CA PHE A 25 8.54 4.69 11.46
C PHE A 25 9.09 3.69 12.48
N GLU A 26 8.28 3.38 13.48
CA GLU A 26 8.57 2.29 14.42
C GLU A 26 8.76 0.96 13.68
N SER A 27 9.75 0.19 14.12
CA SER A 27 10.13 -1.11 13.58
C SER A 27 10.40 -2.08 14.72
N ASP A 28 10.00 -3.34 14.54
CA ASP A 28 10.24 -4.48 15.44
C ASP A 28 11.34 -5.42 14.93
N ASN A 29 12.08 -5.01 13.90
CA ASN A 29 13.12 -5.80 13.26
C ASN A 29 14.41 -5.00 13.05
N ASP A 30 15.53 -5.71 12.96
CA ASP A 30 16.90 -5.16 12.86
C ASP A 30 17.16 -4.35 11.57
N PHE A 31 16.26 -4.45 10.59
CA PHE A 31 16.41 -3.80 9.29
C PHE A 31 15.64 -2.48 9.18
N GLU A 32 15.01 -2.04 10.28
CA GLU A 32 14.19 -0.83 10.33
C GLU A 32 13.05 -0.83 9.29
N ILE A 33 12.58 -2.03 8.89
CA ILE A 33 11.41 -2.16 8.03
C ILE A 33 10.18 -1.79 8.87
N PRO A 34 9.40 -0.77 8.47
CA PRO A 34 8.30 -0.28 9.28
C PRO A 34 7.31 -1.38 9.67
N SER A 35 6.99 -1.45 10.95
CA SER A 35 5.94 -2.32 11.45
C SER A 35 4.58 -1.71 11.15
N LEU A 36 3.64 -2.49 10.62
CA LEU A 36 2.27 -2.05 10.41
C LEU A 36 1.52 -1.93 11.72
N ARG A 37 0.53 -1.05 11.72
CA ARG A 37 -0.42 -0.84 12.80
C ARG A 37 -1.53 -1.90 12.74
N ILE A 38 -1.67 -2.66 13.82
CA ILE A 38 -2.65 -3.74 13.94
C ILE A 38 -4.10 -3.23 13.95
N ASP A 39 -4.32 -2.03 14.49
CA ASP A 39 -5.60 -1.34 14.56
C ASP A 39 -6.04 -0.77 13.20
N MET A 40 -5.12 -0.72 12.24
CA MET A 40 -5.32 -0.25 10.87
C MET A 40 -5.34 -1.39 9.84
N GLN A 41 -5.69 -2.60 10.26
CA GLN A 41 -5.98 -3.70 9.33
C GLN A 41 -7.42 -3.57 8.78
N PRO A 42 -7.63 -3.74 7.47
CA PRO A 42 -8.97 -3.76 6.88
C PRO A 42 -9.84 -4.86 7.46
N ARG A 43 -11.15 -4.59 7.59
CA ARG A 43 -12.14 -5.60 8.02
C ARG A 43 -12.84 -6.26 6.85
N PHE A 44 -13.03 -5.52 5.75
CA PHE A 44 -13.76 -5.96 4.57
C PHE A 44 -13.02 -5.49 3.32
N CYS A 45 -13.12 -6.26 2.24
CA CYS A 45 -12.73 -5.79 0.92
C CYS A 45 -13.92 -5.04 0.31
N ASP A 46 -13.86 -3.71 0.37
CA ASP A 46 -14.92 -2.84 -0.13
C ASP A 46 -14.88 -2.74 -1.66
N LEU A 47 -16.06 -2.74 -2.28
CA LEU A 47 -16.23 -2.53 -3.72
C LEU A 47 -16.45 -1.03 -4.02
N PRO A 48 -16.00 -0.54 -5.20
CA PRO A 48 -15.33 -1.30 -6.26
C PRO A 48 -13.88 -1.68 -5.92
N PHE A 49 -13.43 -2.84 -6.40
CA PHE A 49 -12.03 -3.27 -6.32
C PHE A 49 -11.30 -2.82 -7.59
N ILE A 50 -10.41 -1.84 -7.44
CA ILE A 50 -9.90 -1.05 -8.57
C ILE A 50 -8.37 -1.08 -8.62
N CYS A 51 -7.82 -1.28 -9.81
CA CYS A 51 -6.38 -1.33 -10.05
C CYS A 51 -5.79 0.08 -10.22
N PHE A 52 -4.74 0.40 -9.47
CA PHE A 52 -4.08 1.70 -9.53
C PHE A 52 -3.56 2.02 -10.95
N GLY A 53 -3.97 3.18 -11.47
CA GLY A 53 -3.50 3.71 -12.75
C GLY A 53 -4.24 3.21 -13.99
N GLU A 54 -5.29 2.39 -13.85
CA GLU A 54 -6.20 2.08 -14.96
C GLU A 54 -7.30 3.13 -15.14
N GLN A 55 -7.51 3.99 -14.15
CA GLN A 55 -8.54 5.03 -14.17
C GLN A 55 -7.96 6.36 -14.66
N LYS A 56 -8.87 7.28 -15.03
CA LYS A 56 -8.50 8.68 -15.30
C LYS A 56 -7.84 9.28 -14.07
N ARG A 57 -6.86 10.16 -14.27
CA ARG A 57 -6.13 10.85 -13.17
C ARG A 57 -7.03 11.65 -12.22
N THR A 58 -8.23 12.03 -12.65
CA THR A 58 -9.23 12.77 -11.86
C THR A 58 -10.23 11.86 -11.17
N PHE A 59 -10.09 10.54 -11.30
CA PHE A 59 -10.98 9.58 -10.66
C PHE A 59 -10.78 9.58 -9.14
N ASN A 60 -11.89 9.56 -8.41
CA ASN A 60 -11.93 9.59 -6.96
C ASN A 60 -12.98 8.58 -6.47
N MET A 61 -12.62 7.79 -5.47
CA MET A 61 -13.41 6.69 -4.93
C MET A 61 -14.33 7.14 -3.77
N GLN A 62 -14.27 8.42 -3.39
CA GLN A 62 -15.20 9.07 -2.45
C GLN A 62 -15.28 8.35 -1.08
N GLY A 63 -14.16 7.83 -0.59
CA GLY A 63 -14.09 7.11 0.68
C GLY A 63 -14.69 5.70 0.63
N ASN A 64 -14.90 5.15 -0.57
CA ASN A 64 -15.43 3.80 -0.79
C ASN A 64 -14.44 2.97 -1.61
N GLY A 65 -14.70 1.66 -1.69
CA GLY A 65 -13.90 0.74 -2.51
C GLY A 65 -12.50 0.46 -1.99
N THR A 66 -11.84 -0.47 -2.68
CA THR A 66 -10.49 -0.92 -2.34
C THR A 66 -9.58 -0.75 -3.55
N LEU A 67 -8.48 -0.02 -3.36
CA LEU A 67 -7.49 0.25 -4.40
C LEU A 67 -6.35 -0.78 -4.32
N HIS A 68 -6.07 -1.49 -5.39
CA HIS A 68 -5.02 -2.50 -5.43
C HIS A 68 -3.93 -2.18 -6.46
N PHE A 69 -2.78 -2.84 -6.33
CA PHE A 69 -1.57 -2.58 -7.11
C PHE A 69 -1.12 -3.81 -7.90
N TYR A 70 -2.07 -4.60 -8.41
CA TYR A 70 -1.79 -5.71 -9.32
C TYR A 70 -1.65 -5.19 -10.76
N ALA A 71 -0.68 -4.30 -10.97
CA ALA A 71 -0.34 -3.67 -12.24
C ALA A 71 1.17 -3.78 -12.52
N ASP A 72 1.65 -3.23 -13.64
CA ASP A 72 3.07 -3.25 -13.99
C ASP A 72 3.94 -2.43 -13.02
N ASP A 73 5.10 -2.99 -12.65
CA ASP A 73 6.00 -2.45 -11.61
C ASP A 73 6.48 -1.02 -11.85
N TYR A 74 6.57 -0.58 -13.12
CA TYR A 74 7.04 0.77 -13.45
C TYR A 74 6.17 1.87 -12.83
N ARG A 75 4.89 1.57 -12.55
CA ARG A 75 3.96 2.52 -11.93
C ARG A 75 4.28 2.75 -10.45
N PHE A 76 4.94 1.80 -9.80
CA PHE A 76 5.14 1.81 -8.34
C PHE A 76 6.38 2.57 -7.90
N THR A 77 7.41 2.69 -8.74
CA THR A 77 8.52 3.63 -8.51
C THR A 77 7.97 5.04 -8.30
N ALA A 78 7.03 5.47 -9.15
CA ALA A 78 6.40 6.77 -9.04
C ALA A 78 5.43 6.89 -7.84
N VAL A 79 4.90 5.78 -7.30
CA VAL A 79 4.10 5.78 -6.08
C VAL A 79 4.98 5.90 -4.84
N TYR A 80 6.17 5.29 -4.85
CA TYR A 80 7.13 5.46 -3.76
C TYR A 80 7.68 6.89 -3.70
N GLU A 81 7.97 7.50 -4.85
CA GLU A 81 8.40 8.91 -4.92
C GLU A 81 7.27 9.90 -4.60
N HIS A 82 6.02 9.52 -4.92
CA HIS A 82 4.84 10.35 -4.75
C HIS A 82 3.67 9.58 -4.10
N PRO A 83 3.81 9.19 -2.83
CA PRO A 83 2.81 8.39 -2.11
C PRO A 83 1.48 9.12 -1.95
N GLU A 84 1.47 10.45 -2.01
CA GLU A 84 0.25 11.27 -1.95
C GLU A 84 -0.70 11.01 -3.13
N ARG A 85 -0.22 10.39 -4.21
CA ARG A 85 -1.07 9.96 -5.33
C ARG A 85 -2.09 8.91 -4.93
N ILE A 86 -1.80 8.08 -3.92
CA ILE A 86 -2.76 7.12 -3.38
C ILE A 86 -3.92 7.89 -2.73
N LEU A 87 -3.58 8.89 -1.89
CA LEU A 87 -4.54 9.70 -1.14
C LEU A 87 -5.51 10.45 -2.06
N LYS A 88 -5.05 10.91 -3.22
CA LYS A 88 -5.90 11.58 -4.24
C LYS A 88 -7.05 10.71 -4.75
N HIS A 89 -6.90 9.39 -4.75
CA HIS A 89 -7.97 8.47 -5.13
C HIS A 89 -9.02 8.30 -4.04
N ASN A 90 -8.73 8.69 -2.79
CA ASN A 90 -9.64 8.62 -1.65
C ASN A 90 -10.35 7.25 -1.50
N PRO A 91 -9.61 6.12 -1.45
CA PRO A 91 -10.20 4.80 -1.26
C PRO A 91 -10.63 4.56 0.18
N ARG A 92 -11.44 3.52 0.42
CA ARG A 92 -11.74 3.05 1.79
C ARG A 92 -10.62 2.20 2.37
N ASN A 93 -10.07 1.30 1.55
CA ASN A 93 -8.90 0.49 1.91
C ASN A 93 -7.95 0.43 0.72
N ILE A 94 -6.72 0.04 0.98
CA ILE A 94 -5.77 -0.31 -0.09
C ILE A 94 -5.23 -1.71 0.09
N VAL A 95 -4.84 -2.34 -1.01
CA VAL A 95 -3.85 -3.42 -0.96
C VAL A 95 -2.48 -2.77 -0.96
N GLU A 96 -1.54 -3.31 -0.21
CA GLU A 96 -0.16 -2.84 -0.20
C GLU A 96 0.44 -2.84 -1.63
N PRO A 97 1.21 -1.81 -2.02
CA PRO A 97 1.93 -1.81 -3.28
C PRO A 97 2.82 -3.05 -3.41
N ASN A 98 2.66 -3.79 -4.50
CA ASN A 98 3.51 -4.93 -4.82
C ASN A 98 4.72 -4.45 -5.63
N PHE A 99 5.92 -4.88 -5.26
CA PHE A 99 7.11 -4.78 -6.11
C PHE A 99 7.47 -6.21 -6.52
N SER A 100 7.42 -6.52 -7.82
CA SER A 100 7.68 -7.89 -8.25
C SER A 100 9.09 -8.33 -7.85
N LEU A 101 9.16 -9.46 -7.15
CA LEU A 101 10.40 -10.11 -6.74
C LEU A 101 10.52 -11.48 -7.41
N PHE A 102 11.59 -11.66 -8.19
CA PHE A 102 11.90 -12.91 -8.89
C PHE A 102 13.01 -13.70 -8.19
N GLY A 103 13.07 -15.02 -8.40
CA GLY A 103 13.97 -15.90 -7.64
C GLY A 103 15.47 -15.63 -7.85
N ASP A 104 15.84 -15.07 -8.99
CA ASP A 104 17.18 -14.67 -9.38
C ASP A 104 17.61 -13.30 -8.80
N MET A 105 16.67 -12.49 -8.31
CA MET A 105 16.99 -11.21 -7.67
C MET A 105 17.78 -11.40 -6.37
N PRO A 106 18.79 -10.56 -6.07
CA PRO A 106 19.56 -10.66 -4.85
C PRO A 106 18.71 -10.30 -3.61
N ILE A 107 19.05 -10.88 -2.45
CA ILE A 107 18.35 -10.63 -1.18
C ILE A 107 18.32 -9.13 -0.84
N ALA A 108 19.44 -8.42 -1.05
CA ALA A 108 19.52 -6.98 -0.78
C ALA A 108 18.49 -6.16 -1.57
N PHE A 109 18.24 -6.51 -2.84
CA PHE A 109 17.22 -5.83 -3.65
C PHE A 109 15.81 -6.15 -3.14
N GLY A 110 15.53 -7.41 -2.83
CA GLY A 110 14.26 -7.81 -2.25
C GLY A 110 13.96 -7.12 -0.91
N MET A 111 14.97 -6.99 -0.05
CA MET A 111 14.86 -6.25 1.21
C MET A 111 14.49 -4.78 0.99
N GLN A 112 15.14 -4.11 0.03
CA GLN A 112 14.79 -2.74 -0.32
C GLN A 112 13.34 -2.63 -0.84
N ALA A 113 12.91 -3.58 -1.67
CA ALA A 113 11.54 -3.60 -2.18
C ALA A 113 10.51 -3.79 -1.06
N ILE A 114 10.78 -4.70 -0.11
CA ILE A 114 9.95 -4.94 1.07
C ILE A 114 9.88 -3.70 1.96
N TYR A 115 11.02 -3.04 2.20
CA TYR A 115 11.05 -1.77 2.91
C TYR A 115 10.14 -0.72 2.25
N LYS A 116 10.25 -0.53 0.93
CA LYS A 116 9.45 0.46 0.19
C LYS A 116 7.95 0.22 0.34
N LYS A 117 7.48 -1.03 0.15
CA LYS A 117 6.05 -1.34 0.31
C LYS A 117 5.59 -1.15 1.75
N ARG A 118 6.37 -1.57 2.76
CA ARG A 118 6.04 -1.38 4.19
C ARG A 118 5.99 0.08 4.59
N TRP A 119 6.92 0.90 4.10
CA TRP A 119 6.94 2.33 4.37
C TRP A 119 5.71 3.03 3.79
N ILE A 120 5.35 2.75 2.53
CA ILE A 120 4.12 3.29 1.92
C ILE A 120 2.91 2.84 2.74
N SER A 121 2.80 1.54 3.05
CA SER A 121 1.69 0.99 3.82
C SER A 121 1.54 1.66 5.19
N ARG A 122 2.63 1.78 5.96
CA ARG A 122 2.60 2.45 7.27
C ARG A 122 2.20 3.92 7.15
N MET A 123 2.71 4.63 6.15
CA MET A 123 2.31 6.01 5.86
C MET A 123 0.81 6.12 5.54
N MET A 124 0.25 5.21 4.75
CA MET A 124 -1.18 5.20 4.46
C MET A 124 -2.01 4.92 5.73
N GLN A 125 -1.54 4.05 6.62
CA GLN A 125 -2.19 3.82 7.92
C GLN A 125 -2.18 5.06 8.81
N GLU A 126 -1.09 5.84 8.84
CA GLU A 126 -1.07 7.13 9.58
C GLU A 126 -2.01 8.17 8.96
N ARG A 127 -2.45 7.97 7.71
CA ARG A 127 -3.48 8.78 7.03
C ARG A 127 -4.88 8.20 7.15
N GLY A 128 -5.07 7.21 8.01
CA GLY A 128 -6.39 6.62 8.26
C GLY A 128 -6.85 5.65 7.16
N LEU A 129 -5.96 5.21 6.26
CA LEU A 129 -6.26 4.20 5.26
C LEU A 129 -5.83 2.80 5.75
N PRO A 130 -6.78 1.88 5.98
CA PRO A 130 -6.46 0.49 6.27
C PRO A 130 -5.79 -0.20 5.08
N VAL A 131 -4.84 -1.10 5.37
CA VAL A 131 -3.98 -1.75 4.36
C VAL A 131 -4.07 -3.28 4.40
N PHE A 132 -4.39 -3.93 3.29
CA PHE A 132 -4.18 -5.38 3.15
C PHE A 132 -2.70 -5.64 2.84
N VAL A 133 -2.09 -6.59 3.54
CA VAL A 133 -0.71 -7.01 3.24
C VAL A 133 -0.69 -7.84 1.97
N ASP A 134 0.16 -7.48 1.02
CA ASP A 134 0.32 -8.25 -0.21
C ASP A 134 1.38 -9.35 -0.04
N LEU A 135 1.00 -10.59 -0.31
CA LEU A 135 1.84 -11.79 -0.14
C LEU A 135 2.49 -12.27 -1.44
N ASN A 136 2.14 -11.66 -2.59
CA ASN A 136 2.58 -12.10 -3.91
C ASN A 136 4.06 -11.75 -4.17
N VAL A 137 4.96 -12.58 -3.68
CA VAL A 137 6.41 -12.53 -3.92
C VAL A 137 6.94 -13.92 -4.29
N ASN A 138 8.13 -14.04 -4.87
CA ASN A 138 8.75 -15.34 -5.05
C ASN A 138 9.05 -16.02 -3.69
N SER A 139 8.98 -17.35 -3.63
CA SER A 139 9.15 -18.15 -2.40
C SER A 139 10.44 -17.89 -1.63
N LYS A 140 11.50 -17.50 -2.33
CA LYS A 140 12.76 -17.02 -1.73
C LYS A 140 12.57 -15.88 -0.71
N PHE A 141 11.53 -15.07 -0.89
CA PHE A 141 11.26 -13.86 -0.10
C PHE A 141 10.10 -14.00 0.89
N TYR A 142 9.41 -15.15 0.99
CA TYR A 142 8.24 -15.29 1.86
C TYR A 142 8.51 -14.86 3.30
N LYS A 143 9.60 -15.35 3.91
CA LYS A 143 9.98 -14.97 5.28
C LYS A 143 10.31 -13.49 5.41
N LEU A 144 10.97 -12.92 4.41
CA LEU A 144 11.35 -11.51 4.41
C LEU A 144 10.14 -10.60 4.22
N ASN A 145 9.16 -11.02 3.41
CA ASN A 145 7.93 -10.26 3.17
C ASN A 145 7.10 -10.12 4.45
N MET A 146 7.28 -11.00 5.45
CA MET A 146 6.61 -10.89 6.75
C MET A 146 7.28 -9.91 7.72
N LEU A 147 8.44 -9.33 7.38
CA LEU A 147 9.05 -8.27 8.18
C LEU A 147 8.12 -7.05 8.22
N GLY A 148 7.95 -6.48 9.42
CA GLY A 148 7.01 -5.39 9.68
C GLY A 148 5.54 -5.80 9.69
N VAL A 149 5.18 -7.08 9.54
CA VAL A 149 3.80 -7.55 9.77
C VAL A 149 3.64 -7.95 11.22
N PRO A 150 2.84 -7.23 12.03
CA PRO A 150 2.69 -7.56 13.44
C PRO A 150 1.96 -8.89 13.62
N ARG A 151 2.24 -9.58 14.73
CA ARG A 151 1.49 -10.78 15.11
C ARG A 151 0.00 -10.45 15.28
N GLY A 152 -0.87 -11.31 14.76
CA GLY A 152 -2.32 -11.12 14.78
C GLY A 152 -2.86 -10.28 13.61
N TYR A 153 -2.03 -9.90 12.64
CA TYR A 153 -2.54 -9.32 11.39
C TYR A 153 -3.27 -10.41 10.59
N HIS A 154 -4.48 -10.12 10.14
CA HIS A 154 -5.34 -11.10 9.45
C HIS A 154 -5.83 -10.64 8.08
N ALA A 155 -5.45 -9.45 7.64
CA ALA A 155 -5.88 -8.86 6.37
C ALA A 155 -4.78 -9.00 5.30
N PHE A 156 -4.90 -10.04 4.47
CA PHE A 156 -3.93 -10.34 3.41
C PHE A 156 -4.59 -10.33 2.03
N CYS A 157 -3.78 -10.08 1.01
CA CYS A 157 -4.13 -10.26 -0.40
C CYS A 157 -2.96 -10.97 -1.10
N THR A 158 -3.29 -11.78 -2.10
CA THR A 158 -2.30 -12.35 -3.01
C THR A 158 -2.91 -12.50 -4.39
N ARG A 159 -2.06 -12.67 -5.39
CA ARG A 159 -2.49 -12.88 -6.77
C ARG A 159 -2.85 -14.34 -6.97
N GLY A 160 -4.15 -14.62 -7.05
CA GLY A 160 -4.63 -15.94 -7.43
C GLY A 160 -4.36 -16.23 -8.91
N TYR A 161 -3.64 -17.32 -9.19
CA TYR A 161 -3.56 -17.89 -10.52
C TYR A 161 -4.32 -19.21 -10.55
N SER A 162 -5.18 -19.40 -11.55
CA SER A 162 -6.02 -20.59 -11.71
C SER A 162 -5.21 -21.89 -11.82
N ASP A 163 -3.96 -21.80 -12.29
CA ASP A 163 -3.01 -22.89 -12.48
C ASP A 163 -2.05 -23.11 -11.29
N ARG A 164 -2.06 -22.24 -10.28
CA ARG A 164 -1.07 -22.26 -9.16
C ARG A 164 -1.69 -22.29 -7.77
N ILE A 165 -2.90 -22.83 -7.64
CA ILE A 165 -3.63 -22.92 -6.36
C ILE A 165 -2.78 -23.57 -5.25
N ALA A 166 -1.94 -24.56 -5.59
CA ALA A 166 -1.07 -25.24 -4.61
C ALA A 166 -0.04 -24.31 -3.95
N TYR A 167 0.41 -23.25 -4.62
CA TYR A 167 1.39 -22.31 -4.06
C TYR A 167 0.79 -21.41 -2.98
N LEU A 168 -0.53 -21.18 -3.01
CA LEU A 168 -1.24 -20.40 -1.99
C LEU A 168 -1.17 -21.03 -0.59
N GLN A 169 -0.83 -22.32 -0.48
CA GLN A 169 -0.66 -22.98 0.83
C GLN A 169 0.62 -22.56 1.55
N PHE A 170 1.57 -21.96 0.83
CA PHE A 170 2.89 -21.57 1.33
C PHE A 170 3.05 -20.05 1.51
N GLU A 171 2.06 -19.28 1.05
CA GLU A 171 1.95 -17.82 1.18
C GLU A 171 1.16 -17.46 2.43
#